data_AF-A0A6L5ZEL4-F1
#
_entry.id   AF-A0A6L5ZEL4-F1
#
_cell.length_a   1.000
_cell.length_b   1.000
_cell.length_c   1.000
_cell.angle_alpha   90.00
_cell.angle_beta   90.00
_cell.angle_gamma   90.00
#
_symmetry.space_group_name_H-M   'P 1'
#
loop_
_entity.id
_entity.type
_entity.pdbx_description
1 polymer ?
#
loop_
_entity_poly.entity_id
_entity_poly.type
_entity_poly.pdbx_seq_one_letter_code
_entity_poly.pdbx_strand_id
1 'polypeptide(L)'
;GIRPEVIETSRQINLIYQYWIHTDAIRTIGPLEEVLNTASHHRVHHGVNKQYLDKNHGSILILWDRLFGTFEREDEPVVYGLTTNINTFNPLRIAAHEHDQIRKDVAAADNWHDRLSYIFRGPGWAYSQHRGVAGGEDGPVEVSAHLATTA
;
A
#
# COMPACT_ATOMS: atom_id res chain seq x y z
N GLY A 1 -1.68 7.06 32.15
CA GLY A 1 -2.00 6.31 30.92
C GLY A 1 -3.07 7.05 30.13
N ILE A 2 -3.27 6.69 28.86
CA ILE A 2 -4.39 7.21 28.04
C ILE A 2 -5.65 6.40 28.39
N ARG A 3 -6.78 7.08 28.56
CA ARG A 3 -8.07 6.43 28.84
C ARG A 3 -8.51 5.58 27.63
N PRO A 4 -8.93 4.31 27.81
CA PRO A 4 -9.34 3.45 26.70
C PRO A 4 -10.42 4.06 25.79
N GLU A 5 -11.33 4.84 26.37
CA GLU A 5 -12.42 5.50 25.66
C GLU A 5 -11.91 6.51 24.62
N VAL A 6 -10.78 7.17 24.91
CA VAL A 6 -10.16 8.14 23.98
C VAL A 6 -9.56 7.42 22.78
N ILE A 7 -8.95 6.26 23.00
CA ILE A 7 -8.40 5.42 21.91
C ILE A 7 -9.54 4.94 21.02
N GLU A 8 -10.61 4.43 21.61
CA GLU A 8 -11.75 3.91 20.85
C GLU A 8 -12.49 5.02 20.08
N THR A 9 -12.67 6.19 20.71
CA THR A 9 -13.27 7.35 20.03
C THR A 9 -12.40 7.81 18.86
N SER A 10 -11.09 7.87 19.03
CA SER A 10 -10.16 8.24 17.95
C SER A 10 -10.21 7.24 16.80
N ARG A 11 -10.29 5.94 17.10
CA ARG A 11 -10.45 4.87 16.11
C ARG A 11 -11.76 5.01 15.33
N GLN A 12 -12.87 5.33 16.00
CA GLN A 12 -14.16 5.52 15.35
C GLN A 12 -14.18 6.73 14.42
N ILE A 13 -13.65 7.87 14.87
CA ILE A 13 -13.49 9.07 14.03
C ILE A 13 -12.67 8.72 12.79
N ASN A 14 -11.57 8.00 12.99
CA ASN A 14 -10.71 7.57 11.91
C ASN A 14 -11.45 6.68 10.90
N LEU A 15 -12.18 5.66 11.37
CA LEU A 15 -12.96 4.77 10.52
C LEU A 15 -13.99 5.50 9.67
N ILE A 16 -14.72 6.45 10.27
CA ILE A 16 -15.71 7.27 9.54
C ILE A 16 -15.01 8.07 8.45
N TYR A 17 -13.85 8.66 8.76
CA TYR A 17 -13.07 9.40 7.77
C TYR A 17 -12.59 8.48 6.63
N GLN A 18 -12.13 7.27 6.94
CA GLN A 18 -11.67 6.34 5.91
C GLN A 18 -12.77 5.99 4.91
N TYR A 19 -14.04 5.95 5.32
CA TYR A 19 -15.11 5.51 4.41
C TYR A 19 -15.22 6.35 3.13
N TRP A 20 -15.19 7.68 3.22
CA TRP A 20 -15.45 8.54 2.05
C TRP A 20 -14.29 8.58 1.04
N ILE A 21 -13.05 8.35 1.49
CA ILE A 21 -11.87 8.32 0.61
C ILE A 21 -11.77 7.01 -0.19
N HIS A 22 -12.54 5.97 0.14
CA HIS A 22 -12.60 4.73 -0.65
C HIS A 22 -13.58 4.86 -1.82
N THR A 23 -13.29 5.73 -2.77
CA THR A 23 -14.13 5.91 -3.96
C THR A 23 -13.32 6.32 -5.18
N ASP A 24 -13.76 5.87 -6.35
CA ASP A 24 -13.28 6.36 -7.66
C ASP A 24 -14.07 7.60 -8.15
N ALA A 25 -15.18 7.96 -7.50
CA ALA A 25 -16.04 9.04 -7.99
C ALA A 25 -15.42 10.43 -7.79
N ILE A 26 -14.68 10.63 -6.70
CA ILE A 26 -14.09 11.92 -6.33
C ILE A 26 -12.65 11.97 -6.87
N ARG A 27 -12.43 12.86 -7.82
CA ARG A 27 -11.11 13.04 -8.47
C ARG A 27 -10.26 14.09 -7.78
N THR A 28 -10.87 15.17 -7.29
CA THR A 28 -10.18 16.16 -6.48
C THR A 28 -11.13 16.88 -5.53
N ILE A 29 -10.60 17.38 -4.40
CA ILE A 29 -11.27 18.33 -3.50
C ILE A 29 -10.53 19.69 -3.46
N GLY A 30 -9.62 19.93 -4.41
CA GLY A 30 -8.88 21.18 -4.52
C GLY A 30 -7.80 21.35 -3.43
N PRO A 31 -7.54 22.58 -2.95
CA PRO A 31 -6.40 22.88 -2.08
C PRO A 31 -6.34 22.09 -0.76
N LEU A 32 -7.46 21.53 -0.30
CA LEU A 32 -7.49 20.69 0.90
C LEU A 32 -6.61 19.43 0.77
N GLU A 33 -6.27 19.01 -0.45
CA GLU A 33 -5.33 17.91 -0.75
C GLU A 33 -3.90 18.17 -0.28
N GLU A 34 -3.56 19.40 0.09
CA GLU A 34 -2.25 19.68 0.67
C GLU A 34 -2.13 19.15 2.10
N VAL A 35 -3.26 19.02 2.81
CA VAL A 35 -3.30 18.68 4.25
C VAL A 35 -4.04 17.38 4.53
N LEU A 36 -5.14 17.12 3.81
CA LEU A 36 -6.02 15.98 4.02
C LEU A 36 -5.69 14.80 3.10
N ASN A 37 -5.82 13.58 3.61
CA ASN A 37 -5.91 12.39 2.77
C ASN A 37 -7.26 12.43 2.03
N THR A 38 -7.24 12.16 0.74
CA THR A 38 -8.39 12.28 -0.16
C THR A 38 -8.58 10.99 -0.93
N ALA A 39 -9.69 10.88 -1.65
CA ALA A 39 -9.94 9.72 -2.47
C ALA A 39 -8.78 9.43 -3.45
N SER A 40 -8.20 10.46 -4.05
CA SER A 40 -7.04 10.31 -4.95
C SER A 40 -5.80 9.77 -4.25
N HIS A 41 -5.41 10.38 -3.12
CA HIS A 41 -4.26 9.92 -2.34
C HIS A 41 -4.42 8.47 -1.86
N HIS A 42 -5.66 8.11 -1.49
CA HIS A 42 -5.99 6.79 -1.01
C HIS A 42 -6.01 5.72 -2.09
N ARG A 43 -6.36 6.08 -3.34
CA ARG A 43 -6.19 5.17 -4.48
C ARG A 43 -4.71 4.85 -4.70
N VAL A 44 -3.85 5.86 -4.68
CA VAL A 44 -2.38 5.66 -4.76
C VAL A 44 -1.90 4.72 -3.64
N HIS A 45 -2.40 4.88 -2.41
CA HIS A 45 -2.06 3.98 -1.31
C HIS A 45 -2.40 2.50 -1.59
N HIS A 46 -3.52 2.22 -2.28
CA HIS A 46 -3.91 0.88 -2.69
C HIS A 46 -3.31 0.42 -4.04
N GLY A 47 -2.48 1.26 -4.65
CA GLY A 47 -1.88 1.03 -5.95
C GLY A 47 -0.73 0.03 -5.89
N VAL A 48 -0.72 -0.91 -6.84
CA VAL A 48 0.42 -1.82 -7.06
C VAL A 48 1.32 -1.35 -8.20
N ASN A 49 1.03 -0.21 -8.83
CA ASN A 49 1.95 0.42 -9.77
C ASN A 49 3.29 0.65 -9.05
N LYS A 50 4.41 0.38 -9.73
CA LYS A 50 5.75 0.50 -9.15
C LYS A 50 6.01 1.85 -8.45
N GLN A 51 5.49 2.95 -9.01
CA GLN A 51 5.61 4.30 -8.43
C GLN A 51 4.77 4.54 -7.16
N TYR A 52 3.69 3.78 -6.98
CA TYR A 52 2.75 3.92 -5.87
C TYR A 52 3.04 3.00 -4.68
N LEU A 53 4.01 2.09 -4.83
CA LEU A 53 4.46 1.23 -3.74
C LEU A 53 5.06 2.08 -2.61
N ASP A 54 4.64 1.77 -1.38
CA ASP A 54 5.11 2.43 -0.15
C ASP A 54 4.84 3.95 -0.15
N LYS A 55 3.64 4.37 -0.61
CA LYS A 55 3.20 5.77 -0.65
C LYS A 55 1.91 6.02 0.14
N ASN A 56 1.72 7.29 0.51
CA ASN A 56 0.48 7.85 1.06
C ASN A 56 -0.10 7.06 2.26
N HIS A 57 0.68 6.91 3.32
CA HIS A 57 0.33 6.16 4.53
C HIS A 57 -0.58 6.93 5.51
N GLY A 58 -0.64 8.24 5.41
CA GLY A 58 -1.35 9.13 6.32
C GLY A 58 -2.85 8.93 6.25
N SER A 59 -3.49 8.58 7.38
CA SER A 59 -4.90 8.20 7.36
C SER A 59 -5.88 9.37 7.16
N ILE A 60 -5.82 10.40 8.02
CA ILE A 60 -6.61 11.63 7.86
C ILE A 60 -5.78 12.75 7.24
N LEU A 61 -4.53 12.88 7.68
CA LEU A 61 -3.64 13.96 7.26
C LEU A 61 -2.57 13.41 6.32
N ILE A 62 -2.57 13.87 5.07
CA ILE A 62 -1.51 13.57 4.10
C ILE A 62 -0.24 14.38 4.35
N LEU A 63 -0.34 15.39 5.22
CA LEU A 63 0.78 16.21 5.66
C LEU A 63 1.97 15.36 6.17
N TRP A 64 1.69 14.22 6.82
CA TRP A 64 2.74 13.33 7.30
C TRP A 64 3.56 12.75 6.16
N ASP A 65 2.92 12.30 5.08
CA ASP A 65 3.62 11.78 3.90
C ASP A 65 4.47 12.83 3.21
N ARG A 66 4.00 14.08 3.18
CA ARG A 66 4.80 15.20 2.67
C ARG A 66 6.03 15.47 3.54
N LEU A 67 5.86 15.42 4.86
CA LEU A 67 6.95 15.66 5.81
C LEU A 67 8.00 14.55 5.77
N PHE A 68 7.59 13.30 5.58
CA PHE A 68 8.47 12.13 5.60
C PHE A 68 8.87 11.63 4.20
N GLY A 69 8.43 12.29 3.13
CA GLY A 69 8.83 11.99 1.75
C GLY A 69 8.16 10.74 1.14
N THR A 70 7.02 10.32 1.67
CA THR A 70 6.22 9.20 1.16
C THR A 70 4.99 9.66 0.38
N PHE A 71 4.85 10.97 0.14
CA PHE A 71 3.76 11.51 -0.67
C PHE A 71 3.97 11.18 -2.15
N GLU A 72 2.90 10.76 -2.81
CA GLU A 72 2.85 10.58 -4.27
C GLU A 72 1.48 11.00 -4.80
N ARG A 73 1.47 11.65 -5.97
CA ARG A 73 0.21 12.05 -6.62
C ARG A 73 -0.33 10.92 -7.49
N GLU A 74 -1.64 10.93 -7.70
CA GLU A 74 -2.26 10.05 -8.70
C GLU A 74 -2.07 10.67 -10.10
N ASP A 75 -0.89 10.48 -10.68
CA ASP A 75 -0.55 10.99 -12.02
C ASP A 75 -0.92 10.00 -13.15
N GLU A 76 -0.97 8.70 -12.83
CA GLU A 76 -1.35 7.59 -13.71
C GLU A 76 -2.53 6.77 -13.15
N PRO A 77 -3.32 6.09 -14.01
CA PRO A 77 -4.36 5.17 -13.55
C PRO A 77 -3.85 4.14 -12.55
N VAL A 78 -4.54 4.05 -11.41
CA VAL A 78 -4.19 3.12 -10.34
C VAL A 78 -4.61 1.70 -10.71
N VAL A 79 -3.65 0.79 -10.62
CA VAL A 79 -3.89 -0.65 -10.66
C VAL A 79 -3.99 -1.14 -9.22
N TYR A 80 -5.15 -1.68 -8.86
CA TYR A 80 -5.41 -2.18 -7.51
C TYR A 80 -4.97 -3.63 -7.35
N GLY A 81 -4.59 -4.02 -6.14
CA GLY A 81 -4.38 -5.42 -5.77
C GLY A 81 -3.23 -5.61 -4.79
N LEU A 82 -2.62 -6.78 -4.86
CA LEU A 82 -1.37 -7.10 -4.16
C LEU A 82 -0.27 -7.32 -5.21
N THR A 83 0.98 -7.00 -4.87
CA THR A 83 2.14 -7.30 -5.73
C THR A 83 2.28 -8.79 -6.00
N THR A 84 1.85 -9.62 -5.05
CA THR A 84 1.69 -11.08 -5.20
C THR A 84 0.28 -11.48 -4.78
N ASN A 85 -0.53 -11.95 -5.73
CA ASN A 85 -1.92 -12.33 -5.45
C ASN A 85 -2.02 -13.61 -4.61
N ILE A 86 -2.90 -13.58 -3.61
CA ILE A 86 -3.18 -14.72 -2.72
C ILE A 86 -4.42 -15.46 -3.22
N ASN A 87 -4.23 -16.63 -3.83
CA ASN A 87 -5.31 -17.41 -4.42
C ASN A 87 -5.91 -18.43 -3.42
N THR A 88 -6.48 -17.94 -2.30
CA THR A 88 -7.12 -18.80 -1.30
C THR A 88 -8.18 -18.04 -0.49
N PHE A 89 -9.17 -18.77 0.03
CA PHE A 89 -10.19 -18.22 0.95
C PHE A 89 -9.91 -18.56 2.43
N ASN A 90 -8.78 -19.20 2.73
CA ASN A 90 -8.42 -19.52 4.10
C ASN A 90 -7.88 -18.26 4.82
N PRO A 91 -8.56 -17.74 5.86
CA PRO A 91 -8.19 -16.48 6.50
C PRO A 91 -6.84 -16.55 7.22
N LEU A 92 -6.49 -17.70 7.80
CA LEU A 92 -5.20 -17.88 8.46
C LEU A 92 -4.05 -17.82 7.44
N ARG A 93 -4.26 -18.40 6.25
CA ARG A 93 -3.27 -18.33 5.18
C ARG A 93 -3.15 -16.90 4.65
N ILE A 94 -4.26 -16.20 4.42
CA ILE A 94 -4.25 -14.79 3.99
C ILE A 94 -3.46 -13.93 4.98
N ALA A 95 -3.73 -14.07 6.28
CA ALA A 95 -3.06 -13.27 7.32
C ALA A 95 -1.58 -13.64 7.51
N ALA A 96 -1.21 -14.92 7.36
CA ALA A 96 0.15 -15.39 7.67
C ALA A 96 1.09 -15.46 6.45
N HIS A 97 0.57 -15.39 5.22
CA HIS A 97 1.37 -15.63 4.01
C HIS A 97 2.56 -14.68 3.89
N GLU A 98 2.36 -13.38 4.11
CA GLU A 98 3.41 -12.38 3.99
C GLU A 98 4.51 -12.57 5.04
N HIS A 99 4.13 -12.89 6.28
CA HIS A 99 5.10 -13.22 7.33
C HIS A 99 5.93 -14.48 6.98
N ASP A 100 5.33 -15.46 6.31
CA ASP A 100 6.06 -16.63 5.82
C ASP A 100 7.05 -16.27 4.70
N GLN A 101 6.66 -15.37 3.78
CA GLN A 101 7.54 -14.87 2.73
C GLN A 101 8.74 -14.10 3.31
N ILE A 102 8.51 -13.14 4.20
CA ILE A 102 9.59 -12.38 4.86
C ILE A 102 10.57 -13.31 5.57
N ARG A 103 10.08 -14.35 6.27
CA ARG A 103 10.96 -15.34 6.91
C ARG A 103 11.83 -16.09 5.91
N LYS A 104 11.28 -16.46 4.75
CA LYS A 104 12.02 -17.13 3.67
C LYS A 104 13.07 -16.21 3.07
N ASP A 105 12.72 -14.95 2.80
CA ASP A 105 13.65 -13.94 2.26
C ASP A 105 14.82 -13.69 3.21
N VAL A 106 14.54 -13.53 4.51
CA VAL A 106 15.57 -13.41 5.54
C VAL A 106 16.42 -14.67 5.60
N ALA A 107 15.84 -15.87 5.53
CA ALA A 107 16.61 -17.12 5.58
C ALA A 107 17.53 -17.28 4.36
N ALA A 108 17.05 -16.89 3.16
CA ALA A 108 17.74 -17.03 1.88
C ALA A 108 18.79 -15.94 1.61
N ALA A 109 18.73 -14.79 2.29
CA ALA A 109 19.67 -13.69 2.08
C ALA A 109 21.12 -14.05 2.44
N ASP A 110 22.05 -13.74 1.52
CA ASP A 110 23.48 -14.07 1.61
C ASP A 110 24.24 -13.23 2.65
N ASN A 111 23.70 -12.08 3.03
CA ASN A 111 24.36 -11.15 3.94
C ASN A 111 23.39 -10.54 4.98
N TRP A 112 23.94 -10.07 6.09
CA TRP A 112 23.16 -9.49 7.19
C TRP A 112 22.48 -8.16 6.85
N HIS A 113 23.04 -7.40 5.91
CA HIS A 113 22.43 -6.16 5.46
C HIS A 113 21.06 -6.43 4.79
N ASP A 114 20.99 -7.41 3.91
CA ASP A 114 19.76 -7.78 3.22
C ASP A 114 18.77 -8.45 4.17
N ARG A 115 19.25 -9.28 5.11
CA ARG A 115 18.43 -9.84 6.19
C ARG A 115 17.73 -8.75 6.99
N LEU A 116 18.46 -7.73 7.43
CA LEU A 116 17.87 -6.60 8.15
C LEU A 116 16.95 -5.78 7.25
N SER A 117 17.30 -5.63 5.98
CA SER A 117 16.50 -4.87 5.02
C SER A 117 15.13 -5.51 4.78
N TYR A 118 15.03 -6.85 4.68
CA TYR A 118 13.73 -7.54 4.57
C TYR A 118 12.84 -7.39 5.82
N ILE A 119 13.41 -7.06 6.98
CA ILE A 119 12.65 -6.85 8.22
C ILE A 119 12.21 -5.39 8.36
N PHE A 120 13.07 -4.44 7.98
CA PHE A 120 12.88 -3.02 8.29
C PHE A 120 12.49 -2.13 7.11
N ARG A 121 12.71 -2.57 5.86
CA ARG A 121 12.30 -1.83 4.67
C ARG A 121 10.91 -2.26 4.21
N GLY A 122 10.28 -1.38 3.43
CA GLY A 122 8.97 -1.63 2.85
C GLY A 122 8.98 -2.69 1.73
N PRO A 123 7.80 -3.25 1.41
CA PRO A 123 7.63 -4.26 0.36
C PRO A 123 8.10 -3.79 -1.03
N GLY A 124 8.06 -2.48 -1.33
CA GLY A 124 8.59 -1.95 -2.59
C GLY A 124 10.09 -2.20 -2.76
N TRP A 125 10.85 -2.11 -1.67
CA TRP A 125 12.26 -2.49 -1.68
C TRP A 125 12.43 -4.01 -1.86
N ALA A 126 11.72 -4.83 -1.07
CA ALA A 126 11.85 -6.29 -1.13
C ALA A 126 11.51 -6.84 -2.53
N TYR A 127 10.43 -6.35 -3.13
CA TYR A 127 9.99 -6.74 -4.47
C TYR A 127 11.02 -6.39 -5.55
N SER A 128 11.72 -5.27 -5.43
CA SER A 128 12.81 -4.90 -6.35
C SER A 128 14.00 -5.86 -6.30
N GLN A 129 14.18 -6.59 -5.18
CA GLN A 129 15.28 -7.56 -5.00
C GLN A 129 14.94 -8.95 -5.52
N HIS A 130 13.65 -9.30 -5.62
CA HIS A 130 13.21 -10.54 -6.26
C HIS A 130 13.55 -10.43 -7.75
N ARG A 131 14.57 -11.19 -8.21
CA ARG A 131 15.22 -11.09 -9.55
C ARG A 131 14.32 -11.40 -10.78
N GLY A 132 13.00 -11.19 -10.70
CA GLY A 132 12.05 -11.44 -11.76
C GLY A 132 11.23 -10.23 -12.21
N VAL A 133 11.37 -9.07 -11.57
CA VAL A 133 10.59 -7.86 -11.93
C VAL A 133 11.47 -6.65 -12.25
N ALA A 134 12.79 -6.81 -12.11
CA ALA A 134 13.80 -5.86 -12.61
C ALA A 134 14.05 -6.02 -14.13
N GLY A 135 12.99 -6.27 -14.90
CA GLY A 135 13.02 -6.41 -16.36
C GLY A 135 11.82 -5.72 -16.97
N GLY A 136 11.87 -4.40 -17.05
CA GLY A 136 10.79 -3.57 -17.56
C GLY A 136 10.96 -2.13 -17.10
N GLU A 137 11.99 -1.46 -17.62
CA GLU A 137 11.81 -0.05 -17.93
C GLU A 137 10.65 -0.02 -18.95
N ASP A 138 9.55 0.64 -18.61
CA ASP A 138 8.42 0.95 -19.50
C ASP A 138 7.38 -0.16 -19.85
N GLY A 139 7.08 -1.10 -18.94
CA GLY A 139 5.99 -2.07 -19.15
C GLY A 139 4.92 -2.03 -18.05
N PRO A 140 3.61 -2.03 -18.37
CA PRO A 140 2.59 -2.30 -17.36
C PRO A 140 2.87 -3.68 -16.77
N VAL A 141 2.86 -3.79 -15.44
CA VAL A 141 2.76 -5.10 -14.78
C VAL A 141 1.51 -5.73 -15.35
N GLU A 142 1.64 -6.82 -16.13
CA GLU A 142 0.50 -7.61 -16.59
C GLU A 142 -0.18 -8.21 -15.36
N VAL A 143 -1.04 -7.41 -14.73
CA VAL A 143 -2.11 -7.92 -13.90
C VAL A 143 -3.00 -8.65 -14.88
N SER A 144 -2.95 -9.99 -14.85
CA SER A 144 -3.84 -10.84 -15.63
C SER A 144 -5.27 -10.35 -15.41
N ALA A 145 -5.79 -9.62 -16.40
CA ALA A 145 -7.15 -9.15 -16.45
C ALA A 145 -8.05 -10.37 -16.65
N HIS A 146 -8.32 -11.06 -15.57
CA HIS A 146 -9.40 -12.01 -15.49
C HIS A 146 -10.26 -11.57 -14.31
N LEU A 147 -11.51 -11.21 -14.61
CA LEU A 147 -12.56 -10.70 -13.72
C LEU A 147 -12.75 -9.18 -13.68
N ALA A 148 -12.77 -8.55 -14.85
CA ALA A 148 -13.56 -7.33 -15.08
C ALA A 148 -14.53 -7.52 -16.26
N THR A 149 -15.34 -8.59 -16.20
CA THR A 149 -16.59 -8.68 -16.94
C THR A 149 -17.58 -9.43 -16.06
N THR A 150 -18.37 -8.70 -15.26
CA THR A 150 -19.81 -8.93 -15.04
C THR A 150 -20.34 -7.95 -13.99
N ALA A 151 -21.31 -7.16 -14.44
CA ALA A 151 -22.32 -6.37 -13.72
C ALA A 151 -21.87 -5.10 -12.97
#